data_AF-A0AAV2IPV2-F1
#
_entry.id   AF-A0AAV2IPV2-F1
#
_cell.length_a   1.000
_cell.length_b   1.000
_cell.length_c   1.000
_cell.angle_alpha   90.00
_cell.angle_beta   90.00
_cell.angle_gamma   90.00
#
_symmetry.space_group_name_H-M   'P 1'
#
loop_
_entity.id
_entity.type
_entity.pdbx_description
1 polymer ?
#
loop_
_entity_poly.entity_id
_entity_poly.type
_entity_poly.pdbx_seq_one_letter_code
_entity_poly.pdbx_strand_id
1 'polypeptide(L)'
;MAHSHEEIDQGSLPVPIGTVSRLVRMQAAANTIHPDTEANVVAQTEDVFLNYVYQSYQNDVMRGNTEDAPALPELVSFTTASITPAAEIGRQLARLGDDINEKYADIFDQMISDLNLGVDGETEPYEAFANIGRRVFSSGINWGRIMILLGFGYRIAITKLKTQITNFARFLASIVSFICRFVISERISKWIADHGGWRAALSYIPTVSSSMFWLVSGLAALSVLAVVSMHRYLH
;
A
#
# COMPACT_ATOMS: atom_id res chain seq x y z
N MET A 1 -26.57 21.28 69.85
CA MET A 1 -26.68 21.38 68.37
C MET A 1 -25.27 21.24 67.82
N ALA A 2 -24.79 20.04 67.52
CA ALA A 2 -25.07 19.24 66.32
C ALA A 2 -24.54 19.90 65.04
N HIS A 3 -23.36 19.50 64.57
CA HIS A 3 -23.21 18.77 63.31
C HIS A 3 -21.75 18.37 63.07
N SER A 4 -21.52 17.06 63.06
CA SER A 4 -20.29 16.40 62.62
C SER A 4 -20.29 16.37 61.10
N HIS A 5 -19.26 16.93 60.46
CA HIS A 5 -19.06 16.80 59.01
C HIS A 5 -18.35 15.46 58.73
N GLU A 6 -19.06 14.56 58.09
CA GLU A 6 -18.57 13.25 57.65
C GLU A 6 -17.90 13.42 56.28
N GLU A 7 -16.58 13.25 56.24
CA GLU A 7 -15.76 13.31 55.03
C GLU A 7 -15.93 11.98 54.27
N ILE A 8 -16.65 12.02 53.15
CA ILE A 8 -16.85 10.86 52.28
C ILE A 8 -15.59 10.67 51.44
N ASP A 9 -14.74 9.74 51.89
CA ASP A 9 -13.65 9.16 51.12
C ASP A 9 -14.22 8.49 49.85
N GLN A 10 -14.05 9.14 48.68
CA GLN A 10 -14.32 8.52 47.38
C GLN A 10 -13.18 7.56 47.04
N GLY A 11 -13.14 6.46 47.79
CA GLY A 11 -12.28 5.32 47.49
C GLY A 11 -12.53 4.85 46.06
N SER A 12 -11.48 4.91 45.24
CA SER A 12 -11.47 4.34 43.90
C SER A 12 -11.88 2.87 43.99
N LEU A 13 -13.09 2.57 43.52
CA LEU A 13 -13.64 1.21 43.52
C LEU A 13 -12.67 0.27 42.80
N PRO A 14 -12.29 -0.87 43.39
CA PRO A 14 -11.45 -1.84 42.71
C PRO A 14 -12.21 -2.36 41.49
N VAL A 15 -11.67 -2.12 40.30
CA VAL A 15 -12.24 -2.65 39.05
C VAL A 15 -12.29 -4.16 39.18
N PRO A 16 -13.49 -4.80 39.07
CA PRO A 16 -13.60 -6.24 39.22
C PRO A 16 -12.68 -6.94 38.23
N ILE A 17 -11.87 -7.91 38.69
CA ILE A 17 -10.93 -8.68 37.85
C ILE A 17 -11.63 -9.31 36.63
N GLY A 18 -12.93 -9.61 36.77
CA GLY A 18 -13.80 -10.07 35.67
C GLY A 18 -14.07 -9.03 34.58
N THR A 19 -14.10 -7.73 34.91
CA THR A 19 -14.30 -6.64 33.94
C THR A 19 -13.07 -6.46 33.07
N VAL A 20 -11.87 -6.48 33.66
CA VAL A 20 -10.61 -6.44 32.89
C VAL A 20 -10.49 -7.68 32.01
N SER A 21 -10.79 -8.87 32.54
CA SER A 21 -10.76 -10.11 31.76
C SER A 21 -11.77 -10.13 30.61
N ARG A 22 -12.96 -9.52 30.81
CA ARG A 22 -13.99 -9.39 29.78
C ARG A 22 -13.59 -8.37 28.72
N LEU A 23 -13.00 -7.24 29.12
CA LEU A 23 -12.47 -6.23 28.19
C LEU A 23 -11.32 -6.81 27.37
N VAL A 24 -10.37 -7.51 28.00
CA VAL A 24 -9.28 -8.22 27.32
C VAL A 24 -9.80 -9.30 26.38
N ARG A 25 -10.81 -10.08 26.77
CA ARG A 25 -11.47 -11.06 25.88
C ARG A 25 -12.23 -10.41 24.74
N MET A 26 -12.87 -9.26 24.95
CA MET A 26 -13.56 -8.50 23.91
C MET A 26 -12.56 -7.84 22.95
N GLN A 27 -11.43 -7.33 23.45
CA GLN A 27 -10.33 -6.84 22.61
C GLN A 27 -9.68 -7.97 21.82
N ALA A 28 -9.45 -9.13 22.44
CA ALA A 28 -8.94 -10.32 21.75
C ALA A 28 -9.93 -10.84 20.69
N ALA A 29 -11.23 -10.81 20.96
CA ALA A 29 -12.29 -11.17 19.98
C ALA A 29 -12.50 -10.09 18.90
N ALA A 30 -12.22 -8.82 19.17
CA ALA A 30 -12.16 -7.78 18.14
C ALA A 30 -10.91 -7.93 17.24
N ASN A 31 -9.88 -8.61 17.76
CA ASN A 31 -8.61 -8.88 17.09
C ASN A 31 -8.53 -10.28 16.46
N THR A 32 -9.59 -11.09 16.53
CA THR A 32 -9.67 -12.30 15.71
C THR A 32 -9.93 -11.90 14.27
N ILE A 33 -8.92 -12.13 13.43
CA ILE A 33 -8.99 -11.94 11.99
C ILE A 33 -9.99 -12.95 11.44
N HIS A 34 -11.23 -12.53 11.22
CA HIS A 34 -12.17 -13.30 10.40
C HIS A 34 -11.73 -13.19 8.94
N PRO A 35 -11.60 -14.32 8.20
CA PRO A 35 -11.35 -14.26 6.78
C PRO A 35 -12.45 -13.42 6.11
N ASP A 36 -12.03 -12.51 5.25
CA ASP A 36 -12.93 -11.69 4.47
C ASP A 36 -13.39 -12.48 3.23
N THR A 37 -14.34 -11.96 2.46
CA THR A 37 -14.69 -12.53 1.16
C THR A 37 -13.80 -11.97 0.07
N GLU A 38 -13.40 -12.80 -0.90
CA GLU A 38 -12.64 -12.33 -2.07
C GLU A 38 -13.38 -11.22 -2.82
N ALA A 39 -14.72 -11.31 -2.93
CA ALA A 39 -15.54 -10.26 -3.55
C ALA A 39 -15.44 -8.91 -2.82
N ASN A 40 -15.43 -8.91 -1.49
CA ASN A 40 -15.25 -7.68 -0.72
C ASN A 40 -13.84 -7.11 -0.89
N VAL A 41 -12.81 -7.97 -0.89
CA VAL A 41 -11.43 -7.54 -1.16
C VAL A 41 -11.30 -6.87 -2.51
N VAL A 42 -11.87 -7.48 -3.57
CA VAL A 42 -11.87 -6.92 -4.92
C VAL A 42 -12.61 -5.58 -4.98
N ALA A 43 -13.78 -5.48 -4.32
CA ALA A 43 -14.54 -4.24 -4.27
C ALA A 43 -13.80 -3.10 -3.54
N GLN A 44 -12.95 -3.43 -2.56
CA GLN A 44 -12.18 -2.45 -1.79
C GLN A 44 -10.87 -2.02 -2.46
N THR A 45 -10.28 -2.86 -3.32
CA THR A 45 -8.91 -2.65 -3.86
C THR A 45 -8.72 -1.27 -4.50
N GLU A 46 -9.70 -0.81 -5.27
CA GLU A 46 -9.65 0.50 -5.92
C GLU A 46 -9.59 1.64 -4.90
N ASP A 47 -10.49 1.65 -3.91
CA ASP A 47 -10.57 2.71 -2.90
C ASP A 47 -9.35 2.72 -1.96
N VAL A 48 -8.86 1.52 -1.59
CA VAL A 48 -7.61 1.36 -0.84
C VAL A 48 -6.43 1.97 -1.61
N PHE A 49 -6.29 1.64 -2.90
CA PHE A 49 -5.16 2.11 -3.68
C PHE A 49 -5.24 3.61 -4.02
N LEU A 50 -6.43 4.14 -4.34
CA LEU A 50 -6.61 5.58 -4.56
C LEU A 50 -6.24 6.41 -3.32
N ASN A 51 -6.67 5.97 -2.13
CA ASN A 51 -6.33 6.65 -0.89
C ASN A 51 -4.87 6.44 -0.48
N TYR A 52 -4.25 5.32 -0.85
CA TYR A 52 -2.81 5.13 -0.73
C TYR A 52 -2.05 6.17 -1.57
N VAL A 53 -2.39 6.31 -2.86
CA VAL A 53 -1.78 7.31 -3.76
C VAL A 53 -1.94 8.73 -3.23
N TYR A 54 -3.16 9.09 -2.80
CA TYR A 54 -3.42 10.40 -2.23
C TYR A 54 -2.56 10.70 -1.01
N GLN A 55 -2.50 9.78 -0.04
CA GLN A 55 -1.74 10.00 1.19
C GLN A 55 -0.23 10.01 0.95
N SER A 56 0.31 9.11 0.13
CA SER A 56 1.75 9.12 -0.22
C SER A 56 2.12 10.41 -0.97
N TYR A 57 1.26 10.90 -1.87
CA TYR A 57 1.49 12.19 -2.53
C TYR A 57 1.54 13.36 -1.54
N GLN A 58 0.58 13.42 -0.61
CA GLN A 58 0.59 14.44 0.44
C GLN A 58 1.86 14.37 1.29
N ASN A 59 2.33 13.16 1.61
CA ASN A 59 3.53 12.95 2.39
C ASN A 59 4.79 13.40 1.63
N ASP A 60 4.90 13.14 0.33
CA ASP A 60 5.99 13.61 -0.51
C ASP A 60 6.02 15.15 -0.65
N VAL A 61 4.85 15.78 -0.78
CA VAL A 61 4.71 17.24 -0.77
C VAL A 61 5.18 17.82 0.57
N MET A 62 4.75 17.23 1.69
CA MET A 62 5.16 17.67 3.04
C MET A 62 6.66 17.52 3.28
N ARG A 63 7.29 16.48 2.71
CA ARG A 63 8.74 16.22 2.83
C ARG A 63 9.58 17.14 1.94
N GLY A 64 8.98 17.90 1.02
CA GLY A 64 9.70 18.71 0.04
C GLY A 64 10.29 17.91 -1.12
N ASN A 65 9.95 16.63 -1.24
CA ASN A 65 10.41 15.76 -2.34
C ASN A 65 9.83 16.17 -3.69
N THR A 66 8.76 16.96 -3.67
CA THR A 66 8.12 17.54 -4.83
C THR A 66 8.13 19.07 -4.72
N GLU A 67 9.31 19.69 -4.77
CA GLU A 67 9.40 21.13 -5.08
C GLU A 67 8.63 21.39 -6.39
N ASP A 68 7.71 22.35 -6.35
CA ASP A 68 6.75 22.71 -7.42
C ASP A 68 5.71 21.63 -7.81
N ALA A 69 5.33 20.75 -6.90
CA ALA A 69 4.22 19.83 -7.13
C ALA A 69 2.91 20.60 -7.41
N PRO A 70 2.17 20.28 -8.49
CA PRO A 70 0.88 20.91 -8.73
C PRO A 70 -0.09 20.53 -7.60
N ALA A 71 -0.96 21.48 -7.21
CA ALA A 71 -2.18 21.06 -6.54
C ALA A 71 -2.90 20.06 -7.46
N LEU A 72 -3.31 18.91 -6.93
CA LEU A 72 -4.03 17.88 -7.69
C LEU A 72 -5.51 17.86 -7.28
N PRO A 73 -6.36 18.76 -7.82
CA PRO A 73 -7.81 18.70 -7.63
C PRO A 73 -8.39 17.32 -7.91
N GLU A 74 -7.79 16.58 -8.86
CA GLU A 74 -8.23 15.25 -9.27
C GLU A 74 -8.14 14.27 -8.09
N LEU A 75 -6.99 14.17 -7.42
CA LEU A 75 -6.82 13.28 -6.26
C LEU A 75 -7.75 13.66 -5.11
N VAL A 76 -7.95 14.96 -4.90
CA VAL A 76 -8.87 15.48 -3.88
C VAL A 76 -10.31 15.10 -4.22
N SER A 77 -10.73 15.22 -5.48
CA SER A 77 -12.09 14.89 -5.91
C SER A 77 -12.43 13.41 -5.70
N PHE A 78 -11.47 12.50 -5.93
CA PHE A 78 -11.68 11.06 -5.71
C PHE A 78 -11.73 10.67 -4.23
N THR A 79 -11.03 11.40 -3.35
CA THR A 79 -10.81 10.99 -1.94
C THR A 79 -11.60 11.78 -0.91
N THR A 80 -12.20 12.92 -1.28
CA THR A 80 -13.03 13.73 -0.38
C THR A 80 -14.45 13.21 -0.21
N ALA A 81 -14.88 12.25 -1.04
CA ALA A 81 -16.26 11.75 -1.05
C ALA A 81 -16.56 10.68 0.01
N SER A 82 -15.57 10.02 0.61
CA SER A 82 -15.84 8.88 1.50
C SER A 82 -14.84 8.66 2.64
N ILE A 83 -15.32 8.78 3.88
CA ILE A 83 -14.67 8.23 5.07
C ILE A 83 -15.02 6.73 5.15
N THR A 84 -14.70 5.98 4.10
CA THR A 84 -14.90 4.53 4.09
C THR A 84 -13.79 3.84 4.90
N PRO A 85 -14.05 2.65 5.44
CA PRO A 85 -13.00 1.83 6.04
C PRO A 85 -11.84 1.56 5.06
N ALA A 86 -12.13 1.35 3.77
CA ALA A 86 -11.13 1.14 2.73
C ALA A 86 -10.25 2.37 2.50
N ALA A 87 -10.83 3.58 2.50
CA ALA A 87 -10.07 4.81 2.42
C ALA A 87 -9.09 4.95 3.60
N GLU A 88 -9.55 4.73 4.83
CA GLU A 88 -8.68 4.80 6.01
C GLU A 88 -7.56 3.75 5.97
N ILE A 89 -7.87 2.52 5.53
CA ILE A 89 -6.85 1.48 5.32
C ILE A 89 -5.79 1.96 4.33
N GLY A 90 -6.20 2.48 3.16
CA GLY A 90 -5.28 3.00 2.14
C GLY A 90 -4.34 4.08 2.69
N ARG A 91 -4.87 5.05 3.44
CA ARG A 91 -4.07 6.12 4.06
C ARG A 91 -3.09 5.59 5.10
N GLN A 92 -3.50 4.63 5.93
CA GLN A 92 -2.59 4.04 6.91
C GLN A 92 -1.49 3.21 6.24
N LEU A 93 -1.83 2.45 5.18
CA LEU A 93 -0.84 1.72 4.40
C LEU A 93 0.17 2.66 3.74
N ALA A 94 -0.24 3.82 3.22
CA ALA A 94 0.69 4.82 2.71
C ALA A 94 1.71 5.24 3.77
N ARG A 95 1.25 5.61 4.98
CA ARG A 95 2.13 5.98 6.09
C ARG A 95 3.11 4.88 6.48
N LEU A 96 2.68 3.61 6.45
CA LEU A 96 3.55 2.45 6.70
C LEU A 96 4.53 2.17 5.55
N GLY A 97 4.10 2.44 4.32
CA GLY A 97 4.83 2.15 3.10
C GLY A 97 5.82 3.23 2.69
N ASP A 98 5.68 4.47 3.16
CA ASP A 98 6.54 5.58 2.75
C ASP A 98 8.01 5.37 3.14
N ASP A 99 8.26 4.82 4.33
CA ASP A 99 9.64 4.48 4.75
C ASP A 99 10.26 3.39 3.86
N ILE A 100 9.44 2.46 3.37
CA ILE A 100 9.86 1.43 2.40
C ILE A 100 10.13 2.10 1.04
N ASN A 101 9.22 2.96 0.59
CA ASN A 101 9.34 3.68 -0.67
C ASN A 101 10.60 4.53 -0.70
N GLU A 102 10.94 5.22 0.38
CA GLU A 102 12.14 6.04 0.49
C GLU A 102 13.40 5.19 0.53
N LYS A 103 13.43 4.17 1.38
CA LYS A 103 14.60 3.30 1.54
C LYS A 103 15.00 2.54 0.27
N TYR A 104 14.03 2.18 -0.57
CA TYR A 104 14.25 1.39 -1.78
C TYR A 104 13.96 2.16 -3.06
N ALA A 105 14.08 3.49 -3.01
CA ALA A 105 13.77 4.38 -4.14
C ALA A 105 14.46 3.95 -5.44
N ASP A 106 15.77 3.70 -5.41
CA ASP A 106 16.56 3.28 -6.57
C ASP A 106 15.98 2.04 -7.27
N ILE A 107 15.41 1.12 -6.51
CA ILE A 107 14.92 -0.15 -7.03
C ILE A 107 13.53 0.02 -7.62
N PHE A 108 12.70 0.88 -7.03
CA PHE A 108 11.47 1.29 -7.69
C PHE A 108 11.77 2.03 -9.00
N ASP A 109 12.76 2.91 -9.02
CA ASP A 109 13.13 3.66 -10.22
C ASP A 109 13.66 2.71 -11.30
N GLN A 110 14.40 1.67 -10.92
CA GLN A 110 14.81 0.60 -11.83
C GLN A 110 13.62 -0.22 -12.35
N MET A 111 12.67 -0.60 -11.51
CA MET A 111 11.45 -1.27 -11.95
C MET A 111 10.66 -0.39 -12.94
N ILE A 112 10.60 0.92 -12.71
CA ILE A 112 9.91 1.86 -13.62
C ILE A 112 10.68 2.00 -14.94
N SER A 113 12.00 2.00 -14.90
CA SER A 113 12.83 1.95 -16.11
C SER A 113 12.59 0.68 -16.91
N ASP A 114 12.48 -0.48 -16.25
CA ASP A 114 12.20 -1.77 -16.89
C ASP A 114 10.78 -1.84 -17.51
N LEU A 115 9.86 -1.01 -17.03
CA LEU A 115 8.45 -1.01 -17.45
C LEU A 115 8.29 -0.59 -18.92
N ASN A 116 9.31 0.04 -19.52
CA ASN A 116 9.39 0.47 -20.92
C ASN A 116 8.03 0.94 -21.49
N LEU A 117 7.32 1.82 -20.76
CA LEU A 117 5.99 2.30 -21.12
C LEU A 117 6.07 3.11 -22.43
N GLY A 118 5.95 2.41 -23.56
CA GLY A 118 5.73 3.01 -24.87
C GLY A 118 6.96 3.44 -25.66
N VAL A 119 8.16 2.88 -25.43
CA VAL A 119 9.31 3.19 -26.32
C VAL A 119 9.21 2.42 -27.64
N ASP A 120 8.62 1.22 -27.65
CA ASP A 120 8.65 0.35 -28.85
C ASP A 120 7.25 -0.04 -29.38
N GLY A 121 6.17 0.23 -28.63
CA GLY A 121 4.79 -0.09 -29.05
C GLY A 121 4.44 -1.59 -29.15
N GLU A 122 5.39 -2.48 -28.87
CA GLU A 122 5.23 -3.93 -29.06
C GLU A 122 4.47 -4.63 -27.91
N THR A 123 4.47 -4.06 -26.69
CA THR A 123 3.85 -4.67 -25.50
C THR A 123 2.70 -3.82 -24.95
N GLU A 124 1.56 -4.45 -24.67
CA GLU A 124 0.42 -3.78 -24.01
C GLU A 124 0.84 -3.22 -22.65
N PRO A 125 0.49 -1.95 -22.29
CA PRO A 125 0.89 -1.33 -21.03
C PRO A 125 0.56 -2.14 -19.77
N TYR A 126 -0.57 -2.86 -19.78
CA TYR A 126 -0.93 -3.75 -18.68
C TYR A 126 0.04 -4.94 -18.57
N GLU A 127 0.43 -5.57 -19.68
CA GLU A 127 1.34 -6.72 -19.64
C GLU A 127 2.75 -6.31 -19.22
N ALA A 128 3.20 -5.12 -19.62
CA ALA A 128 4.45 -4.56 -19.09
C ALA A 128 4.40 -4.45 -17.55
N PHE A 129 3.31 -3.87 -17.01
CA PHE A 129 3.07 -3.80 -15.57
C PHE A 129 3.01 -5.19 -14.91
N ALA A 130 2.21 -6.09 -15.48
CA ALA A 130 1.99 -7.43 -14.94
C ALA A 130 3.28 -8.26 -14.92
N ASN A 131 4.15 -8.12 -15.92
CA ASN A 131 5.44 -8.80 -15.96
C ASN A 131 6.36 -8.40 -14.80
N ILE A 132 6.36 -7.12 -14.41
CA ILE A 132 7.10 -6.66 -13.23
C ILE A 132 6.47 -7.21 -11.96
N GLY A 133 5.15 -7.11 -11.85
CA GLY A 133 4.41 -7.68 -10.72
C GLY A 133 4.70 -9.18 -10.54
N ARG A 134 4.66 -9.98 -11.60
CA ARG A 134 4.96 -11.43 -11.54
C ARG A 134 6.37 -11.70 -11.01
N ARG A 135 7.37 -10.88 -11.34
CA ARG A 135 8.71 -10.97 -10.75
C ARG A 135 8.68 -10.70 -9.24
N VAL A 136 7.99 -9.63 -8.82
CA VAL A 136 7.81 -9.29 -7.40
C VAL A 136 7.15 -10.45 -6.64
N PHE A 137 6.19 -11.15 -7.23
CA PHE A 137 5.44 -12.24 -6.61
C PHE A 137 5.99 -13.66 -6.89
N SER A 138 7.12 -13.79 -7.59
CA SER A 138 7.68 -15.07 -8.05
C SER A 138 7.93 -16.12 -6.95
N SER A 139 8.23 -15.70 -5.72
CA SER A 139 8.44 -16.61 -4.58
C SER A 139 7.26 -16.62 -3.59
N GLY A 140 6.07 -16.21 -4.04
CA GLY A 140 4.83 -16.23 -3.26
C GLY A 140 4.29 -14.84 -2.89
N ILE A 141 3.11 -14.85 -2.26
CA ILE A 141 2.35 -13.67 -1.84
C ILE A 141 2.54 -13.44 -0.35
N ASN A 142 2.84 -12.20 0.03
CA ASN A 142 2.85 -11.74 1.43
C ASN A 142 2.57 -10.22 1.48
N TRP A 143 2.26 -9.72 2.67
CA TRP A 143 1.96 -8.29 2.88
C TRP A 143 3.08 -7.36 2.42
N GLY A 144 4.35 -7.69 2.64
CA GLY A 144 5.48 -6.88 2.18
C GLY A 144 5.52 -6.71 0.66
N ARG A 145 5.21 -7.76 -0.11
CA ARG A 145 5.13 -7.71 -1.58
C ARG A 145 3.90 -6.96 -2.07
N ILE A 146 2.78 -7.08 -1.36
CA ILE A 146 1.58 -6.27 -1.62
C ILE A 146 1.91 -4.78 -1.40
N MET A 147 2.65 -4.44 -0.34
CA MET A 147 3.12 -3.07 -0.13
C MET A 147 4.04 -2.59 -1.27
N ILE A 148 4.94 -3.42 -1.77
CA ILE A 148 5.76 -3.11 -2.95
C ILE A 148 4.88 -2.86 -4.18
N LEU A 149 3.85 -3.68 -4.42
CA LEU A 149 2.93 -3.49 -5.54
C LEU A 149 2.21 -2.13 -5.48
N LEU A 150 1.71 -1.74 -4.30
CA LEU A 150 1.04 -0.44 -4.11
C LEU A 150 2.04 0.72 -4.29
N GLY A 151 3.22 0.63 -3.68
CA GLY A 151 4.29 1.63 -3.85
C GLY A 151 4.75 1.77 -5.30
N PHE A 152 4.83 0.64 -6.03
CA PHE A 152 5.19 0.62 -7.44
C PHE A 152 4.12 1.33 -8.30
N GLY A 153 2.84 1.02 -8.09
CA GLY A 153 1.74 1.73 -8.75
C GLY A 153 1.75 3.23 -8.47
N TYR A 154 1.97 3.61 -7.20
CA TYR A 154 2.11 5.02 -6.81
C TYR A 154 3.26 5.71 -7.56
N ARG A 155 4.45 5.11 -7.56
CA ARG A 155 5.62 5.72 -8.20
C ARG A 155 5.44 5.88 -9.71
N ILE A 156 4.82 4.91 -10.40
CA ILE A 156 4.45 5.06 -11.82
C ILE A 156 3.55 6.29 -12.02
N ALA A 157 2.52 6.43 -11.17
CA ALA A 157 1.58 7.55 -11.25
C ALA A 157 2.32 8.90 -11.15
N ILE A 158 3.17 9.07 -10.14
CA ILE A 158 3.87 10.35 -9.92
C ILE A 158 4.98 10.64 -10.93
N THR A 159 5.60 9.63 -11.58
CA THR A 159 6.60 9.87 -12.63
C THR A 159 6.04 10.71 -13.80
N LYS A 160 4.76 10.56 -14.11
CA LYS A 160 4.10 11.32 -15.19
C LYS A 160 3.35 12.55 -14.72
N LEU A 161 3.32 12.80 -13.41
CA LEU A 161 2.59 13.93 -12.85
C LEU A 161 3.08 15.26 -13.42
N LYS A 162 4.38 15.55 -13.34
CA LYS A 162 4.94 16.83 -13.81
C LYS A 162 4.86 17.02 -15.34
N THR A 163 4.87 15.93 -16.10
CA THR A 163 4.91 15.98 -17.58
C THR A 163 3.54 15.87 -18.25
N GLN A 164 2.50 15.39 -17.55
CA GLN A 164 1.18 15.12 -18.12
C GLN A 164 0.01 15.53 -17.20
N ILE A 165 0.12 16.66 -16.50
CA ILE A 165 -0.91 17.14 -15.54
C ILE A 165 -2.33 17.11 -16.15
N THR A 166 -2.51 17.59 -17.38
CA THR A 166 -3.82 17.66 -18.05
C THR A 166 -4.47 16.30 -18.32
N ASN A 167 -3.68 15.22 -18.36
CA ASN A 167 -4.16 13.85 -18.59
C ASN A 167 -3.96 12.95 -17.37
N PHE A 168 -3.54 13.51 -16.24
CA PHE A 168 -3.15 12.75 -15.06
C PHE A 168 -4.30 11.88 -14.53
N ALA A 169 -5.53 12.39 -14.47
CA ALA A 169 -6.69 11.59 -14.04
C ALA A 169 -6.89 10.32 -14.88
N ARG A 170 -6.78 10.42 -16.21
CA ARG A 170 -6.92 9.27 -17.11
C ARG A 170 -5.76 8.29 -16.94
N PHE A 171 -4.55 8.82 -16.78
CA PHE A 171 -3.37 8.01 -16.54
C PHE A 171 -3.49 7.25 -15.21
N LEU A 172 -3.84 7.95 -14.13
CA LEU A 172 -4.08 7.36 -12.82
C LEU A 172 -5.16 6.28 -12.88
N ALA A 173 -6.31 6.54 -13.53
CA ALA A 173 -7.36 5.53 -13.72
C ALA A 173 -6.84 4.26 -14.43
N SER A 174 -5.89 4.41 -15.37
CA SER A 174 -5.25 3.26 -16.02
C SER A 174 -4.39 2.47 -15.04
N ILE A 175 -3.61 3.14 -14.19
CA ILE A 175 -2.80 2.50 -13.14
C ILE A 175 -3.67 1.79 -12.11
N VAL A 176 -4.77 2.43 -11.67
CA VAL A 176 -5.76 1.79 -10.78
C VAL A 176 -6.33 0.53 -11.42
N SER A 177 -6.71 0.60 -12.70
CA SER A 177 -7.18 -0.56 -13.45
C SER A 177 -6.12 -1.68 -13.50
N PHE A 178 -4.85 -1.35 -13.69
CA PHE A 178 -3.77 -2.35 -13.69
C PHE A 178 -3.64 -3.04 -12.32
N ILE A 179 -3.66 -2.28 -11.23
CA ILE A 179 -3.64 -2.82 -9.86
C ILE A 179 -4.83 -3.76 -9.63
N CYS A 180 -6.05 -3.32 -9.93
CA CYS A 180 -7.26 -4.12 -9.74
C CYS A 180 -7.22 -5.41 -10.58
N ARG A 181 -6.88 -5.31 -11.88
CA ARG A 181 -6.74 -6.46 -12.78
C ARG A 181 -5.67 -7.44 -12.29
N PHE A 182 -4.53 -6.92 -11.85
CA PHE A 182 -3.40 -7.75 -11.40
C PHE A 182 -3.73 -8.48 -10.09
N VAL A 183 -4.33 -7.79 -9.12
CA VAL A 183 -4.71 -8.38 -7.83
C VAL A 183 -5.69 -9.56 -8.02
N ILE A 184 -6.62 -9.44 -8.98
CA ILE A 184 -7.57 -10.50 -9.32
C ILE A 184 -6.88 -11.65 -10.09
N SER A 185 -6.16 -11.33 -11.17
CA SER A 185 -5.59 -12.34 -12.07
C SER A 185 -4.51 -13.20 -11.41
N GLU A 186 -3.70 -12.62 -10.53
CA GLU A 186 -2.61 -13.32 -9.83
C GLU A 186 -3.04 -13.88 -8.47
N ARG A 187 -4.36 -13.99 -8.20
CA ARG A 187 -4.95 -14.57 -6.97
C ARG A 187 -4.52 -13.89 -5.67
N ILE A 188 -4.09 -12.63 -5.76
CA ILE A 188 -3.75 -11.81 -4.59
C ILE A 188 -5.02 -11.44 -3.82
N SER A 189 -6.14 -11.18 -4.51
CA SER A 189 -7.45 -10.94 -3.89
C SER A 189 -7.86 -12.09 -2.97
N LYS A 190 -7.73 -13.33 -3.45
CA LYS A 190 -8.00 -14.53 -2.68
C LYS A 190 -7.08 -14.63 -1.47
N TRP A 191 -5.78 -14.44 -1.67
CA TRP A 191 -4.81 -14.50 -0.58
C TRP A 191 -5.13 -13.47 0.51
N ILE A 192 -5.41 -12.22 0.13
CA ILE A 192 -5.80 -11.15 1.05
C ILE A 192 -7.07 -11.53 1.83
N ALA A 193 -8.08 -12.08 1.17
CA ALA A 193 -9.32 -12.52 1.80
C ALA A 193 -9.07 -13.62 2.85
N ASP A 194 -8.31 -14.65 2.47
CA ASP A 194 -7.91 -15.76 3.34
C ASP A 194 -7.07 -15.28 4.56
N HIS A 195 -6.45 -14.10 4.46
CA HIS A 195 -5.64 -13.48 5.52
C HIS A 195 -6.33 -12.30 6.23
N GLY A 196 -7.66 -12.18 6.12
CA GLY A 196 -8.42 -11.20 6.90
C GLY A 196 -8.82 -9.91 6.20
N GLY A 197 -8.71 -9.88 4.88
CA GLY A 197 -9.00 -8.69 4.08
C GLY A 197 -7.95 -7.59 4.25
N TRP A 198 -8.20 -6.45 3.61
CA TRP A 198 -7.27 -5.32 3.60
C TRP A 198 -6.98 -4.76 5.00
N ARG A 199 -7.91 -4.89 5.96
CA ARG A 199 -7.71 -4.40 7.33
C ARG A 199 -6.57 -5.13 8.05
N ALA A 200 -6.33 -6.41 7.74
CA ALA A 200 -5.25 -7.18 8.35
C ALA A 200 -3.86 -6.67 7.96
N ALA A 201 -3.74 -5.98 6.82
CA ALA A 201 -2.50 -5.34 6.39
C ALA A 201 -2.02 -4.26 7.38
N LEU A 202 -2.91 -3.67 8.19
CA LEU A 202 -2.55 -2.65 9.18
C LEU A 202 -1.81 -3.24 10.40
N SER A 203 -1.98 -4.53 10.65
CA SER A 203 -1.23 -5.26 11.69
C SER A 203 0.11 -5.78 11.18
N TYR A 204 0.39 -5.66 9.88
CA TYR A 204 1.71 -5.93 9.34
C TYR A 204 2.64 -4.82 9.82
N ILE A 205 3.55 -5.17 10.72
CA ILE A 205 4.69 -4.32 11.02
C ILE A 205 5.64 -4.50 9.83
N PRO A 206 5.93 -3.44 9.06
CA PRO A 206 7.00 -3.49 8.07
C PRO A 206 8.32 -3.56 8.84
N THR A 207 8.61 -4.73 9.40
CA THR A 207 9.98 -5.06 9.75
C THR A 207 10.72 -5.01 8.43
N VAL A 208 11.71 -4.13 8.35
CA VAL A 208 12.74 -4.15 7.30
C VAL A 208 13.58 -5.42 7.49
N SER A 209 12.90 -6.57 7.43
CA SER A 209 13.46 -7.89 7.58
C SER A 209 14.44 -8.10 6.44
N SER A 210 15.52 -8.80 6.73
CA SER A 210 16.52 -9.22 5.75
C SER A 210 15.87 -9.86 4.51
N SER A 211 14.69 -10.49 4.65
CA SER A 211 13.92 -11.01 3.51
C SER A 211 13.45 -9.94 2.53
N MET A 212 12.96 -8.79 2.98
CA MET A 212 12.55 -7.69 2.08
C MET A 212 13.76 -7.11 1.34
N PHE A 213 14.91 -7.00 2.03
CA PHE A 213 16.18 -6.60 1.42
C PHE A 213 16.65 -7.57 0.33
N TRP A 214 16.59 -8.90 0.55
CA TRP A 214 16.97 -9.89 -0.48
C TRP A 214 16.03 -9.93 -1.68
N LEU A 215 14.72 -9.75 -1.46
CA LEU A 215 13.75 -9.69 -2.56
C LEU A 215 13.98 -8.47 -3.45
N VAL A 216 14.18 -7.34 -2.82
CA VAL A 216 14.39 -6.05 -3.46
C VAL A 216 15.77 -6.04 -4.16
N SER A 217 16.80 -6.63 -3.55
CA SER A 217 18.12 -6.83 -4.18
C SER A 217 18.10 -7.83 -5.35
N GLY A 218 17.29 -8.90 -5.27
CA GLY A 218 17.13 -9.89 -6.34
C GLY A 218 16.46 -9.31 -7.60
N LEU A 219 15.48 -8.40 -7.42
CA LEU A 219 14.85 -7.68 -8.53
C LEU A 219 15.85 -6.77 -9.25
N ALA A 220 16.75 -6.12 -8.52
CA ALA A 220 17.77 -5.22 -9.08
C ALA A 220 18.92 -5.96 -9.81
N ALA A 221 19.26 -7.16 -9.36
CA ALA A 221 20.30 -7.98 -9.99
C ALA A 221 19.86 -8.56 -11.35
N LEU A 222 18.58 -8.87 -11.53
CA LEU A 222 18.05 -9.43 -12.77
C LEU A 222 18.05 -8.41 -13.92
N SER A 223 17.82 -7.13 -13.62
CA SER A 223 17.87 -6.03 -14.59
C SER A 223 19.31 -5.73 -15.05
N VAL A 224 20.31 -5.81 -14.16
CA VAL A 224 21.73 -5.72 -14.56
C VAL A 224 22.15 -6.91 -15.45
N LEU A 225 21.70 -8.12 -15.13
CA LEU A 225 22.00 -9.31 -15.94
C LEU A 225 21.34 -9.27 -17.31
N ALA A 226 20.13 -8.74 -17.44
CA ALA A 226 19.46 -8.55 -18.73
C ALA A 226 20.25 -7.59 -19.63
N VAL A 227 20.70 -6.46 -19.09
CA VAL A 227 21.52 -5.46 -19.81
C VAL A 227 22.89 -6.04 -20.20
N VAL A 228 23.57 -6.74 -19.29
CA VAL A 228 24.88 -7.37 -19.59
C VAL A 228 24.75 -8.50 -20.61
N SER A 229 23.68 -9.31 -20.53
CA SER A 229 23.45 -10.40 -21.48
C SER A 229 23.10 -9.87 -22.87
N MET A 230 22.33 -8.80 -22.96
CA MET A 230 22.01 -8.12 -24.23
C MET A 230 23.24 -7.43 -24.83
N HIS A 231 24.08 -6.79 -24.01
CA HIS A 231 25.35 -6.20 -24.45
C HIS A 231 26.36 -7.25 -24.95
N ARG A 232 26.35 -8.47 -24.38
CA ARG A 232 27.21 -9.59 -24.82
C ARG A 232 26.66 -10.37 -26.02
N TYR A 233 25.41 -10.15 -26.39
CA TYR A 233 24.79 -10.79 -27.56
C TYR A 233 24.88 -9.90 -28.82
N LEU A 234 25.03 -8.59 -28.63
CA LEU A 234 25.18 -7.58 -29.69
C LEU A 234 26.65 -7.27 -30.05
N HIS A 235 27.62 -7.96 -29.43
CA HIS A 235 29.06 -7.90 -29.69
C HIS A 235 29.66 -9.32 -29.68
#